data_AF-A0A519N2L3-F1
#
_entry.id   AF-A0A519N2L3-F1
#
_cell.length_a   1.000
_cell.length_b   1.000
_cell.length_c   1.000
_cell.angle_alpha   90.00
_cell.angle_beta   90.00
_cell.angle_gamma   90.00
#
_symmetry.space_group_name_H-M   'P 1'
#
loop_
_entity.id
_entity.type
_entity.pdbx_description
1 polymer ?
#
loop_
_entity_poly.entity_id
_entity_poly.type
_entity_poly.pdbx_seq_one_letter_code
_entity_poly.pdbx_strand_id
1 'polypeptide(L)'
;MRAAGNIITSTLKAVPILLLLALQSCGTYNSKTADIENDIFNGDFKKAIAGIEKNKFLSKDRNRLLYLLEKGKIEHLSGNYEASNALFEEAYILVDDRIKTGVGQAVAAKFTNPMAESYKGEDFEKVTIHYYKALNYFQLAMPNEALVEAKRINLKLYELNEKYKDNKNKYSEDAFSQILQGILYESTGDINNAFIAYRNAEEIYTKNGGAYFGVAMPQQLREDLLRTTRQLGFREEHEAYLKKFNPEEEKNKVKKGGTVPPMPPPPPTGEAIVFWENGLAPAKDQVVVTASGKFGAFVGTYNDGEIAEEILIPIPPGVDIGVINAIAIPRYRTRPSYYGKATILVEGREQQFELAQDFNTIARQTLKDRMLRETIDLVVRFATKKAASAGLGAIGKELLGDAGGELVKIGADIAGAATEKADTRNWQTLPATIGYTRVPLKEGENKFIIKKYGPQGIDTDTIYIPYKRGLQIVNYFDLGRTQILPATTSAEVKYNGAKSPDALQSPISSNYRPVEAGVSVKTVVDRYVTTIGGAERIKNIKTFYSKTIAKSTYEGGTSTIETITKSNSKNNQYIRTTADGVLVNTMVINDKG
;
A
#
# COMPACT_ATOMS: atom_id res chain seq x y z
N MET A 1 -63.72 10.59 -11.08
CA MET A 1 -63.11 9.42 -10.41
C MET A 1 -62.17 8.56 -11.28
N ARG A 2 -62.02 8.77 -12.60
CA ARG A 2 -61.11 7.95 -13.44
C ARG A 2 -59.63 8.36 -13.45
N ALA A 3 -59.28 9.57 -13.00
CA ALA A 3 -57.89 10.05 -13.02
C ALA A 3 -57.04 9.60 -11.80
N ALA A 4 -57.67 9.34 -10.65
CA ALA A 4 -56.97 8.90 -9.43
C ALA A 4 -56.54 7.42 -9.47
N GLY A 5 -57.27 6.57 -10.21
CA GLY A 5 -56.94 5.14 -10.34
C GLY A 5 -55.66 4.86 -11.13
N ASN A 6 -55.36 5.66 -12.16
CA ASN A 6 -54.19 5.44 -13.01
C ASN A 6 -52.87 5.81 -12.32
N ILE A 7 -52.87 6.81 -11.44
CA ILE A 7 -51.67 7.24 -10.70
C ILE A 7 -51.25 6.15 -9.70
N ILE A 8 -52.22 5.58 -8.97
CA ILE A 8 -52.00 4.51 -7.99
C ILE A 8 -51.51 3.22 -8.67
N THR A 9 -52.00 2.88 -9.87
CA THR A 9 -51.51 1.70 -10.61
C THR A 9 -50.13 1.90 -11.24
N SER A 10 -49.70 3.14 -11.52
CA SER A 10 -48.36 3.41 -12.07
C SER A 10 -47.28 3.42 -10.98
N THR A 11 -47.59 3.92 -9.79
CA THR A 11 -46.68 3.94 -8.64
C THR A 11 -46.48 2.53 -8.07
N LEU A 12 -47.52 1.68 -8.01
CA LEU A 12 -47.39 0.27 -7.60
C LEU A 12 -46.53 -0.57 -8.57
N LYS A 13 -46.47 -0.23 -9.86
CA LYS A 13 -45.62 -0.93 -10.84
C LYS A 13 -44.16 -0.46 -10.82
N ALA A 14 -43.89 0.75 -10.34
CA ALA A 14 -42.53 1.29 -10.23
C ALA A 14 -41.77 0.74 -9.00
N VAL A 15 -42.48 0.46 -7.89
CA VAL A 15 -41.88 -0.09 -6.66
C VAL A 15 -41.12 -1.41 -6.88
N PRO A 16 -41.68 -2.45 -7.54
CA PRO A 16 -40.94 -3.70 -7.78
C PRO A 16 -39.76 -3.51 -8.74
N ILE A 17 -39.82 -2.57 -9.70
CA ILE A 17 -38.70 -2.25 -10.60
C ILE A 17 -37.58 -1.54 -9.83
N LEU A 18 -37.92 -0.60 -8.93
CA LEU A 18 -36.95 0.06 -8.05
C LEU A 18 -36.33 -0.94 -7.05
N LEU A 19 -37.11 -1.90 -6.55
CA LEU A 19 -36.67 -2.99 -5.67
C LEU A 19 -35.72 -3.96 -6.41
N LEU A 20 -36.04 -4.32 -7.65
CA LEU A 20 -35.18 -5.15 -8.53
C LEU A 20 -33.87 -4.45 -8.89
N LEU A 21 -33.88 -3.13 -9.10
CA LEU A 21 -32.67 -2.32 -9.32
C LEU A 21 -31.83 -2.17 -8.05
N ALA A 22 -32.44 -2.15 -6.86
CA ALA A 22 -31.73 -2.11 -5.59
C ALA A 22 -31.00 -3.44 -5.28
N LEU A 23 -31.58 -4.58 -5.67
CA LEU A 23 -31.00 -5.92 -5.44
C LEU A 23 -29.75 -6.20 -6.29
N GLN A 24 -29.64 -5.62 -7.49
CA GLN A 24 -28.47 -5.77 -8.37
C GLN A 24 -27.20 -5.05 -7.87
N SER A 25 -27.32 -4.19 -6.85
CA SER A 25 -26.20 -3.39 -6.33
C SER A 25 -25.43 -4.08 -5.19
N CYS A 26 -25.81 -5.30 -4.79
CA CYS A 26 -25.32 -6.01 -3.59
C CYS A 26 -23.99 -6.77 -3.74
N GLY A 27 -23.20 -6.50 -4.77
CA GLY A 27 -21.85 -7.07 -4.90
C GLY A 27 -20.79 -6.33 -4.06
N THR A 28 -19.92 -7.09 -3.39
CA THR A 28 -18.68 -6.61 -2.75
C THR A 28 -17.68 -6.11 -3.79
N TYR A 29 -16.62 -5.40 -3.37
CA TYR A 29 -15.55 -5.03 -4.30
C TYR A 29 -14.98 -6.23 -5.07
N ASN A 30 -14.66 -7.32 -4.36
CA ASN A 30 -14.13 -8.55 -4.96
C ASN A 30 -15.03 -9.11 -6.07
N SER A 31 -16.36 -9.11 -5.89
CA SER A 31 -17.29 -9.54 -6.94
C SER A 31 -17.28 -8.63 -8.19
N LYS A 32 -16.91 -7.36 -8.04
CA LYS A 32 -16.85 -6.38 -9.13
C LYS A 32 -15.53 -6.46 -9.92
N THR A 33 -14.54 -7.19 -9.41
CA THR A 33 -13.22 -7.35 -10.02
C THR A 33 -12.86 -8.81 -10.30
N ALA A 34 -13.80 -9.74 -10.12
CA ALA A 34 -13.57 -11.18 -10.31
C ALA A 34 -12.96 -11.54 -11.68
N ASP A 35 -13.40 -10.90 -12.77
CA ASP A 35 -12.84 -11.12 -14.10
C ASP A 35 -11.37 -10.70 -14.19
N ILE A 36 -11.01 -9.57 -13.57
CA ILE A 36 -9.63 -9.07 -13.51
C ILE A 36 -8.77 -10.05 -12.70
N GLU A 37 -9.28 -10.56 -11.59
CA GLU A 37 -8.57 -11.56 -10.78
C GLU A 37 -8.35 -12.87 -11.54
N ASN A 38 -9.34 -13.32 -12.31
CA ASN A 38 -9.21 -14.49 -13.17
C ASN A 38 -8.13 -14.29 -14.25
N ASP A 39 -8.08 -13.11 -14.88
CA ASP A 39 -7.03 -12.79 -15.85
C ASP A 39 -5.64 -12.82 -15.19
N ILE A 40 -5.49 -12.26 -13.99
CA ILE A 40 -4.24 -12.29 -13.22
C ILE A 40 -3.84 -13.72 -12.85
N PHE A 41 -4.80 -14.52 -12.37
CA PHE A 41 -4.58 -15.92 -12.01
C PHE A 41 -4.08 -16.75 -13.18
N ASN A 42 -4.53 -16.44 -14.40
CA ASN A 42 -4.11 -17.08 -15.64
C ASN A 42 -2.85 -16.45 -16.28
N GLY A 43 -2.27 -15.41 -15.68
CA GLY A 43 -1.11 -14.69 -16.21
C GLY A 43 -1.41 -13.76 -17.41
N ASP A 44 -2.69 -13.51 -17.70
CA ASP A 44 -3.16 -12.67 -18.81
C ASP A 44 -3.13 -11.17 -18.44
N PHE A 45 -1.94 -10.64 -18.10
CA PHE A 45 -1.82 -9.27 -17.56
C PHE A 45 -2.32 -8.17 -18.50
N LYS A 46 -2.17 -8.34 -19.81
CA LYS A 46 -2.72 -7.40 -20.80
C LYS A 46 -4.24 -7.30 -20.71
N LYS A 47 -4.93 -8.45 -20.52
CA LYS A 47 -6.38 -8.46 -20.33
C LYS A 47 -6.74 -7.87 -18.97
N ALA A 48 -6.00 -8.22 -17.92
CA ALA A 48 -6.23 -7.68 -16.59
C ALA A 48 -6.11 -6.14 -16.54
N ILE A 49 -5.08 -5.56 -17.19
CA ILE A 49 -4.91 -4.10 -17.32
C ILE A 49 -6.10 -3.48 -18.09
N ALA A 50 -6.47 -4.05 -19.24
CA ALA A 50 -7.62 -3.58 -20.01
C ALA A 50 -8.94 -3.72 -19.22
N GLY A 51 -9.05 -4.75 -18.39
CA GLY A 51 -10.15 -5.00 -17.47
C GLY A 51 -10.25 -3.89 -16.43
N ILE A 52 -9.14 -3.50 -15.79
CA ILE A 52 -9.08 -2.36 -14.86
C ILE A 52 -9.54 -1.06 -15.54
N GLU A 53 -9.03 -0.76 -16.73
CA GLU A 53 -9.34 0.47 -17.46
C GLU A 53 -10.82 0.59 -17.84
N LYS A 54 -11.46 -0.54 -18.16
CA LYS A 54 -12.87 -0.61 -18.54
C LYS A 54 -13.80 -0.79 -17.33
N ASN A 55 -13.27 -1.08 -16.15
CA ASN A 55 -14.07 -1.37 -14.97
C ASN A 55 -14.75 -0.09 -14.44
N LYS A 56 -16.07 0.00 -14.63
CA LYS A 56 -16.90 1.15 -14.20
C LYS A 56 -16.84 1.44 -12.70
N PHE A 57 -16.46 0.47 -11.87
CA PHE A 57 -16.29 0.68 -10.43
C PHE A 57 -14.94 1.34 -10.15
N LEU A 58 -13.84 0.78 -10.68
CA LEU A 58 -12.48 1.31 -10.47
C LEU A 58 -12.27 2.67 -11.13
N SER A 59 -12.93 2.93 -12.27
CA SER A 59 -12.77 4.18 -13.03
C SER A 59 -13.38 5.43 -12.37
N LYS A 60 -14.02 5.31 -11.19
CA LYS A 60 -14.59 6.44 -10.46
C LYS A 60 -13.51 7.16 -9.66
N ASP A 61 -13.55 8.50 -9.62
CA ASP A 61 -12.57 9.33 -8.89
C ASP A 61 -12.37 8.90 -7.42
N ARG A 62 -13.46 8.57 -6.72
CA ARG A 62 -13.42 8.07 -5.34
C ARG A 62 -12.65 6.75 -5.17
N ASN A 63 -12.39 6.03 -6.26
CA ASN A 63 -11.64 4.77 -6.26
C ASN A 63 -10.26 4.94 -6.94
N ARG A 64 -9.82 6.18 -7.24
CA ARG A 64 -8.56 6.44 -7.94
C ARG A 64 -7.36 5.80 -7.27
N LEU A 65 -7.25 5.89 -5.94
CA LEU A 65 -6.18 5.21 -5.21
C LEU A 65 -6.19 3.70 -5.49
N LEU A 66 -7.34 3.06 -5.35
CA LEU A 66 -7.47 1.62 -5.57
C LEU A 66 -7.12 1.24 -7.02
N TYR A 67 -7.60 2.02 -8.00
CA TYR A 67 -7.23 1.85 -9.41
C TYR A 67 -5.71 1.86 -9.60
N LEU A 68 -5.00 2.82 -8.99
CA LEU A 68 -3.55 2.96 -9.11
C LEU A 68 -2.81 1.80 -8.45
N LEU A 69 -3.26 1.35 -7.28
CA LEU A 69 -2.68 0.22 -6.56
C LEU A 69 -2.80 -1.08 -7.36
N GLU A 70 -4.01 -1.40 -7.83
CA GLU A 70 -4.27 -2.62 -8.59
C GLU A 70 -3.51 -2.61 -9.93
N LYS A 71 -3.58 -1.50 -10.68
CA LYS A 71 -2.87 -1.40 -11.96
C LYS A 71 -1.35 -1.42 -11.76
N GLY A 72 -0.83 -0.68 -10.77
CA GLY A 72 0.59 -0.63 -10.46
C GLY A 72 1.18 -2.01 -10.15
N LYS A 73 0.43 -2.87 -9.43
CA LYS A 73 0.84 -4.25 -9.17
C LYS A 73 0.87 -5.10 -10.45
N ILE A 74 -0.12 -4.97 -11.32
CA ILE A 74 -0.17 -5.76 -12.57
C ILE A 74 0.94 -5.31 -13.53
N GLU A 75 1.26 -4.01 -13.60
CA GLU A 75 2.41 -3.53 -14.36
C GLU A 75 3.73 -4.09 -13.81
N HIS A 76 3.89 -4.15 -12.48
CA HIS A 76 5.04 -4.81 -11.84
C HIS A 76 5.13 -6.29 -12.21
N LEU A 77 4.01 -7.02 -12.16
CA LEU A 77 3.95 -8.44 -12.56
C LEU A 77 4.28 -8.63 -14.05
N SER A 78 3.98 -7.63 -14.88
CA SER A 78 4.30 -7.61 -16.31
C SER A 78 5.77 -7.26 -16.62
N GLY A 79 6.56 -6.87 -15.61
CA GLY A 79 7.93 -6.35 -15.78
C GLY A 79 8.00 -4.89 -16.24
N ASN A 80 6.87 -4.18 -16.29
CA ASN A 80 6.79 -2.76 -16.67
C ASN A 80 7.07 -1.86 -15.46
N TYR A 81 8.29 -1.93 -14.93
CA TYR A 81 8.66 -1.34 -13.64
C TYR A 81 8.55 0.19 -13.61
N GLU A 82 8.86 0.90 -14.70
CA GLU A 82 8.71 2.36 -14.78
C GLU A 82 7.24 2.78 -14.72
N ALA A 83 6.37 2.09 -15.49
CA ALA A 83 4.94 2.35 -15.49
C ALA A 83 4.33 2.05 -14.11
N SER A 84 4.74 0.93 -13.49
CA SER A 84 4.40 0.58 -12.13
C SER A 84 4.81 1.66 -11.12
N ASN A 85 6.05 2.16 -11.21
CA ASN A 85 6.55 3.22 -10.33
C ASN A 85 5.80 4.54 -10.50
N ALA A 86 5.44 4.93 -11.73
CA ALA A 86 4.64 6.13 -11.98
C ALA A 86 3.26 6.03 -11.31
N LEU A 87 2.59 4.88 -11.43
CA LEU A 87 1.29 4.62 -10.79
C LEU A 87 1.41 4.63 -9.27
N PHE A 88 2.46 4.01 -8.71
CA PHE A 88 2.70 3.98 -7.28
C PHE A 88 3.14 5.33 -6.70
N GLU A 89 3.82 6.18 -7.45
CA GLU A 89 4.12 7.55 -7.03
C GLU A 89 2.84 8.39 -6.94
N GLU A 90 1.93 8.26 -7.91
CA GLU A 90 0.61 8.91 -7.83
C GLU A 90 -0.19 8.38 -6.64
N ALA A 91 -0.18 7.07 -6.40
CA ALA A 91 -0.82 6.46 -5.24
C ALA A 91 -0.22 6.98 -3.92
N TYR A 92 1.11 7.09 -3.82
CA TYR A 92 1.82 7.66 -2.69
C TYR A 92 1.39 9.11 -2.41
N ILE A 93 1.29 9.95 -3.44
CA ILE A 93 0.81 11.34 -3.34
C ILE A 93 -0.63 11.39 -2.79
N LEU A 94 -1.49 10.45 -3.18
CA LEU A 94 -2.87 10.37 -2.70
C LEU A 94 -3.00 9.87 -1.24
N VAL A 95 -1.98 9.24 -0.66
CA VAL A 95 -2.02 8.72 0.73
C VAL A 95 -1.12 9.47 1.70
N ASP A 96 -0.29 10.41 1.22
CA ASP A 96 0.52 11.27 2.07
C ASP A 96 -0.25 12.56 2.41
N ASP A 97 -0.72 12.65 3.65
CA ASP A 97 -1.48 13.79 4.15
C ASP A 97 -0.67 15.10 4.16
N ARG A 98 0.68 15.03 4.06
CA ARG A 98 1.56 16.22 3.96
C ARG A 98 1.63 16.80 2.54
N ILE A 99 1.27 16.01 1.53
CA ILE A 99 1.32 16.42 0.12
C ILE A 99 -0.01 17.05 -0.30
N LYS A 100 -1.12 16.72 0.38
CA LYS A 100 -2.44 17.25 0.08
C LYS A 100 -2.58 18.73 0.47
N THR A 101 -2.62 19.60 -0.53
CA THR A 101 -3.10 20.98 -0.40
C THR A 101 -4.58 21.04 -0.79
N GLY A 102 -5.44 21.31 0.19
CA GLY A 102 -6.85 21.64 -0.03
C GLY A 102 -7.77 20.43 -0.27
N VAL A 103 -8.47 19.99 0.78
CA VAL A 103 -9.69 19.18 0.59
C VAL A 103 -10.79 19.74 1.49
N GLY A 104 -11.54 20.69 0.93
CA GLY A 104 -12.84 21.14 1.42
C GLY A 104 -13.99 20.25 0.95
N GLN A 105 -13.80 18.94 0.87
CA GLN A 105 -14.86 17.99 0.54
C GLN A 105 -14.75 16.72 1.38
N ALA A 106 -15.67 16.56 2.34
CA ALA A 106 -16.35 15.31 2.71
C ALA A 106 -17.05 15.45 4.07
N VAL A 107 -18.14 16.22 4.13
CA VAL A 107 -19.09 16.13 5.25
C VAL A 107 -20.34 15.34 4.84
N ALA A 108 -20.85 15.50 3.60
CA ALA A 108 -22.08 14.84 3.16
C ALA A 108 -21.96 13.32 2.88
N ALA A 109 -20.79 12.82 2.41
CA ALA A 109 -20.62 11.40 2.05
C ALA A 109 -20.61 10.46 3.29
N LYS A 110 -20.16 10.94 4.45
CA LYS A 110 -20.12 10.18 5.70
C LYS A 110 -21.49 9.69 6.16
N PHE A 111 -22.57 10.38 5.76
CA PHE A 111 -23.93 10.08 6.22
C PHE A 111 -24.73 9.16 5.27
N THR A 112 -24.21 8.83 4.08
CA THR A 112 -24.97 8.09 3.05
C THR A 112 -24.38 6.71 2.73
N ASN A 113 -23.09 6.58 2.41
CA ASN A 113 -22.45 5.30 2.08
C ASN A 113 -20.91 5.41 2.23
N PRO A 114 -20.23 4.54 3.01
CA PRO A 114 -18.76 4.51 3.11
C PRO A 114 -18.05 4.41 1.76
N MET A 115 -18.56 3.59 0.85
CA MET A 115 -18.00 3.43 -0.50
C MET A 115 -18.23 4.64 -1.41
N ALA A 116 -18.98 5.65 -0.96
CA ALA A 116 -19.09 6.94 -1.65
C ALA A 116 -17.94 7.89 -1.29
N GLU A 117 -17.25 7.68 -0.16
CA GLU A 117 -16.03 8.40 0.19
C GLU A 117 -14.86 7.91 -0.67
N SER A 118 -13.89 8.81 -0.91
CA SER A 118 -12.61 8.44 -1.51
C SER A 118 -11.93 7.35 -0.71
N TYR A 119 -11.51 6.28 -1.40
CA TYR A 119 -10.77 5.19 -0.81
C TYR A 119 -9.43 5.70 -0.26
N LYS A 120 -9.13 5.36 1.00
CA LYS A 120 -7.98 5.91 1.75
C LYS A 120 -6.78 4.96 1.82
N GLY A 121 -6.96 3.71 1.41
CA GLY A 121 -5.98 2.64 1.59
C GLY A 121 -5.91 2.14 3.04
N GLU A 122 -5.59 0.87 3.18
CA GLU A 122 -5.25 0.25 4.46
C GLU A 122 -3.83 0.64 4.89
N ASP A 123 -3.53 0.53 6.18
CA ASP A 123 -2.24 0.98 6.70
C ASP A 123 -1.08 0.12 6.19
N PHE A 124 -1.26 -1.20 6.11
CA PHE A 124 -0.29 -2.12 5.50
C PHE A 124 -0.16 -1.91 3.98
N GLU A 125 -1.23 -1.52 3.27
CA GLU A 125 -1.17 -1.24 1.84
C GLU A 125 -0.31 -0.01 1.54
N LYS A 126 -0.47 1.05 2.33
CA LYS A 126 0.34 2.27 2.20
C LYS A 126 1.83 1.99 2.37
N VAL A 127 2.17 1.08 3.29
CA VAL A 127 3.54 0.61 3.48
C VAL A 127 4.00 -0.22 2.27
N THR A 128 3.14 -1.10 1.76
CA THR A 128 3.44 -2.01 0.65
C THR A 128 3.64 -1.30 -0.69
N ILE A 129 3.13 -0.07 -0.87
CA ILE A 129 3.48 0.78 -2.03
C ILE A 129 5.00 0.89 -2.16
N HIS A 130 5.69 1.19 -1.07
CA HIS A 130 7.14 1.39 -1.06
C HIS A 130 7.91 0.08 -1.25
N TYR A 131 7.35 -1.06 -0.83
CA TYR A 131 7.91 -2.38 -1.12
C TYR A 131 8.05 -2.60 -2.63
N TYR A 132 6.95 -2.45 -3.39
CA TYR A 132 7.01 -2.66 -4.84
C TYR A 132 7.83 -1.60 -5.55
N LYS A 133 7.79 -0.34 -5.12
CA LYS A 133 8.67 0.68 -5.70
C LYS A 133 10.14 0.35 -5.48
N ALA A 134 10.51 -0.15 -4.30
CA ALA A 134 11.88 -0.56 -4.01
C ALA A 134 12.32 -1.71 -4.93
N LEU A 135 11.48 -2.73 -5.11
CA LEU A 135 11.75 -3.82 -6.04
C LEU A 135 11.85 -3.33 -7.48
N ASN A 136 10.92 -2.49 -7.94
CA ASN A 136 10.94 -1.91 -9.28
C ASN A 136 12.25 -1.15 -9.54
N TYR A 137 12.63 -0.24 -8.64
CA TYR A 137 13.89 0.49 -8.77
C TYR A 137 15.11 -0.45 -8.75
N PHE A 138 15.08 -1.48 -7.92
CA PHE A 138 16.15 -2.48 -7.92
C PHE A 138 16.26 -3.19 -9.28
N GLN A 139 15.14 -3.61 -9.86
CA GLN A 139 15.12 -4.26 -11.19
C GLN A 139 15.51 -3.31 -12.32
N LEU A 140 15.29 -2.01 -12.16
CA LEU A 140 15.77 -0.96 -13.06
C LEU A 140 17.26 -0.61 -12.87
N ALA A 141 18.00 -1.36 -12.06
CA ALA A 141 19.38 -1.08 -11.69
C ALA A 141 19.58 0.31 -11.04
N MET A 142 18.57 0.75 -10.27
CA MET A 142 18.54 2.00 -9.51
C MET A 142 18.53 1.72 -7.99
N PRO A 143 19.60 1.15 -7.43
CA PRO A 143 19.60 0.66 -6.04
C PRO A 143 19.54 1.78 -4.99
N ASN A 144 20.00 2.99 -5.31
CA ASN A 144 19.90 4.14 -4.41
C ASN A 144 18.44 4.57 -4.23
N GLU A 145 17.69 4.59 -5.32
CA GLU A 145 16.25 4.86 -5.36
C GLU A 145 15.48 3.76 -4.62
N ALA A 146 15.88 2.49 -4.78
CA ALA A 146 15.33 1.39 -4.01
C ALA A 146 15.51 1.59 -2.49
N LEU A 147 16.70 2.03 -2.06
CA LEU A 147 16.99 2.35 -0.67
C LEU A 147 16.17 3.55 -0.14
N VAL A 148 15.90 4.56 -0.99
CA VAL A 148 15.01 5.67 -0.63
C VAL A 148 13.61 5.16 -0.32
N GLU A 149 13.06 4.28 -1.15
CA GLU A 149 11.74 3.68 -0.92
C GLU A 149 11.73 2.78 0.32
N ALA A 150 12.77 1.98 0.54
CA ALA A 150 12.91 1.20 1.77
C ALA A 150 12.92 2.07 3.04
N LYS A 151 13.55 3.26 2.98
CA LYS A 151 13.50 4.24 4.09
C LYS A 151 12.11 4.85 4.25
N ARG A 152 11.37 5.07 3.16
CA ARG A 152 10.00 5.60 3.20
C ARG A 152 9.03 4.65 3.91
N ILE A 153 9.25 3.32 3.87
CA ILE A 153 8.50 2.36 4.70
C ILE A 153 8.56 2.75 6.19
N ASN A 154 9.77 2.94 6.73
CA ASN A 154 9.94 3.29 8.14
C ASN A 154 9.31 4.65 8.47
N LEU A 155 9.43 5.63 7.58
CA LEU A 155 8.78 6.94 7.75
C LEU A 155 7.25 6.82 7.77
N LYS A 156 6.67 5.95 6.93
CA LYS A 156 5.23 5.74 6.90
C LYS A 156 4.73 5.01 8.14
N LEU A 157 5.44 3.98 8.58
CA LEU A 157 5.15 3.28 9.84
C LEU A 157 5.21 4.24 11.04
N TYR A 158 6.22 5.11 11.10
CA TYR A 158 6.33 6.14 12.12
C TYR A 158 5.15 7.12 12.09
N GLU A 159 4.76 7.62 10.90
CA GLU A 159 3.60 8.50 10.73
C GLU A 159 2.30 7.84 11.19
N LEU A 160 2.09 6.57 10.84
CA LEU A 160 0.94 5.79 11.28
C LEU A 160 0.91 5.68 12.82
N ASN A 161 2.05 5.40 13.45
CA ASN A 161 2.13 5.31 14.91
C ASN A 161 1.81 6.64 15.61
N GLU A 162 2.30 7.75 15.05
CA GLU A 162 2.02 9.09 15.58
C GLU A 162 0.53 9.47 15.45
N LYS A 163 -0.15 8.96 14.42
CA LYS A 163 -1.59 9.16 14.22
C LYS A 163 -2.46 8.44 15.24
N TYR A 164 -1.98 7.32 15.80
CA TYR A 164 -2.73 6.45 16.69
C TYR A 164 -2.23 6.46 18.14
N LYS A 165 -1.62 7.56 18.62
CA LYS A 165 -1.02 7.67 19.97
C LYS A 165 -1.89 7.17 21.12
N ASP A 166 -3.18 7.49 21.10
CA ASP A 166 -4.11 7.14 22.17
C ASP A 166 -4.68 5.71 22.05
N ASN A 167 -4.58 5.09 20.86
CA ASN A 167 -5.08 3.75 20.57
C ASN A 167 -4.15 3.06 19.57
N LYS A 168 -2.96 2.65 20.01
CA LYS A 168 -1.89 2.16 19.13
C LYS A 168 -2.36 0.95 18.32
N ASN A 169 -2.23 1.03 16.99
CA ASN A 169 -2.32 -0.14 16.13
C ASN A 169 -1.19 -1.12 16.47
N LYS A 170 -1.47 -2.41 16.43
CA LYS A 170 -0.44 -3.45 16.57
C LYS A 170 0.49 -3.49 15.35
N TYR A 171 -0.02 -3.11 14.19
CA TYR A 171 0.80 -2.95 12.98
C TYR A 171 1.50 -1.60 13.02
N SER A 172 2.54 -1.53 13.86
CA SER A 172 3.35 -0.34 14.10
C SER A 172 4.74 -0.41 13.50
N GLU A 173 5.18 -1.63 13.19
CA GLU A 173 6.48 -1.95 12.65
C GLU A 173 6.29 -3.04 11.60
N ASP A 174 7.34 -3.35 10.85
CA ASP A 174 7.26 -4.40 9.84
C ASP A 174 8.61 -5.12 9.76
N ALA A 175 8.65 -6.35 10.27
CA ALA A 175 9.88 -7.14 10.35
C ALA A 175 10.40 -7.50 8.96
N PHE A 176 9.51 -7.81 8.03
CA PHE A 176 9.87 -8.09 6.63
C PHE A 176 10.48 -6.87 5.94
N SER A 177 9.96 -5.68 6.20
CA SER A 177 10.48 -4.43 5.65
C SER A 177 11.89 -4.13 6.15
N GLN A 178 12.21 -4.49 7.39
CA GLN A 178 13.58 -4.42 7.92
C GLN A 178 14.50 -5.46 7.23
N ILE A 179 14.01 -6.68 7.00
CA ILE A 179 14.73 -7.70 6.21
C ILE A 179 15.03 -7.18 4.80
N LEU A 180 14.02 -6.65 4.10
CA LEU A 180 14.18 -6.07 2.76
C LEU A 180 15.19 -4.94 2.76
N GLN A 181 15.11 -4.02 3.73
CA GLN A 181 16.06 -2.93 3.85
C GLN A 181 17.48 -3.45 4.06
N GLY A 182 17.66 -4.50 4.87
CA GLY A 182 18.94 -5.18 5.03
C GLY A 182 19.47 -5.76 3.73
N ILE A 183 18.63 -6.48 2.98
CA ILE A 183 18.95 -7.05 1.66
C ILE A 183 19.38 -5.95 0.68
N LEU A 184 18.66 -4.82 0.64
CA LEU A 184 18.97 -3.71 -0.25
C LEU A 184 20.29 -3.03 0.13
N TYR A 185 20.56 -2.78 1.41
CA TYR A 185 21.86 -2.24 1.83
C TYR A 185 22.99 -3.18 1.45
N GLU A 186 22.81 -4.47 1.71
CA GLU A 186 23.79 -5.49 1.38
C GLU A 186 24.07 -5.58 -0.13
N SER A 187 23.03 -5.46 -0.96
CA SER A 187 23.17 -5.42 -2.42
C SER A 187 24.02 -4.26 -2.93
N THR A 188 24.10 -3.16 -2.17
CA THR A 188 24.96 -2.00 -2.45
C THR A 188 26.34 -2.08 -1.80
N GLY A 189 26.62 -3.14 -1.04
CA GLY A 189 27.87 -3.31 -0.29
C GLY A 189 27.90 -2.59 1.06
N ASP A 190 26.80 -1.96 1.48
CA ASP A 190 26.69 -1.29 2.78
C ASP A 190 26.36 -2.30 3.90
N ILE A 191 27.34 -3.14 4.22
CA ILE A 191 27.17 -4.25 5.17
C ILE A 191 26.83 -3.77 6.58
N ASN A 192 27.32 -2.59 6.98
CA ASN A 192 27.03 -2.04 8.31
C ASN A 192 25.56 -1.67 8.46
N ASN A 193 24.99 -0.95 7.48
CA ASN A 193 23.56 -0.64 7.52
C ASN A 193 22.70 -1.88 7.28
N ALA A 194 23.19 -2.86 6.51
CA ALA A 194 22.53 -4.15 6.38
C ALA A 194 22.41 -4.87 7.73
N PHE A 195 23.50 -4.95 8.49
CA PHE A 195 23.51 -5.51 9.84
C PHE A 195 22.52 -4.81 10.77
N ILE A 196 22.49 -3.48 10.76
CA ILE A 196 21.56 -2.70 11.59
C ILE A 196 20.10 -3.05 11.24
N ALA A 197 19.76 -3.12 9.95
CA ALA A 197 18.42 -3.46 9.51
C ALA A 197 18.04 -4.91 9.89
N TYR A 198 18.93 -5.88 9.70
CA TYR A 198 18.71 -7.26 10.14
C TYR A 198 18.55 -7.37 11.65
N ARG A 199 19.32 -6.60 12.43
CA ARG A 199 19.17 -6.54 13.89
C ARG A 199 17.81 -5.99 14.28
N ASN A 200 17.37 -4.90 13.65
CA ASN A 200 16.04 -4.33 13.91
C ASN A 200 14.92 -5.34 13.58
N ALA A 201 15.05 -6.11 12.49
CA ALA A 201 14.12 -7.18 12.16
C ALA A 201 14.06 -8.24 13.28
N GLU A 202 15.22 -8.69 13.74
CA GLU A 202 15.36 -9.66 14.83
C GLU A 202 14.76 -9.16 16.14
N GLU A 203 15.01 -7.90 16.50
CA GLU A 203 14.43 -7.25 17.68
C GLU A 203 12.90 -7.22 17.61
N ILE A 204 12.31 -6.98 16.44
CA ILE A 204 10.85 -7.03 16.24
C ILE A 204 10.32 -8.43 16.53
N TYR A 205 10.95 -9.49 16.06
CA TYR A 205 10.53 -10.85 16.39
C TYR A 205 10.71 -11.16 17.88
N THR A 206 11.88 -10.87 18.45
CA THR A 206 12.20 -11.19 19.85
C THR A 206 11.24 -10.52 20.83
N LYS A 207 10.94 -9.22 20.65
CA LYS A 207 10.02 -8.51 21.55
C LYS A 207 8.56 -8.98 21.44
N ASN A 208 8.22 -9.70 20.36
CA ASN A 208 6.91 -10.31 20.15
C ASN A 208 6.92 -11.83 20.43
N GLY A 209 7.89 -12.34 21.19
CA GLY A 209 7.94 -13.75 21.59
C GLY A 209 8.47 -14.71 20.52
N GLY A 210 9.29 -14.20 19.58
CA GLY A 210 9.90 -14.98 18.50
C GLY A 210 9.08 -15.06 17.21
N ALA A 211 7.87 -14.50 17.21
CA ALA A 211 7.01 -14.41 16.04
C ALA A 211 6.35 -13.03 15.94
N TYR A 212 6.15 -12.53 14.72
CA TYR A 212 5.47 -11.27 14.45
C TYR A 212 4.29 -11.52 13.51
N PHE A 213 3.07 -11.15 13.92
CA PHE A 213 1.84 -11.43 13.15
C PHE A 213 1.67 -12.89 12.72
N GLY A 214 2.07 -13.84 13.58
CA GLY A 214 1.97 -15.28 13.32
C GLY A 214 3.10 -15.85 12.45
N VAL A 215 4.05 -15.01 12.01
CA VAL A 215 5.23 -15.44 11.27
C VAL A 215 6.40 -15.59 12.22
N ALA A 216 7.02 -16.76 12.27
CA ALA A 216 8.21 -17.01 13.09
C ALA A 216 9.45 -16.35 12.47
N MET A 217 10.43 -15.99 13.30
CA MET A 217 11.70 -15.45 12.83
C MET A 217 12.39 -16.41 11.84
N PRO A 218 12.63 -16.00 10.58
CA PRO A 218 13.28 -16.82 9.57
C PRO A 218 14.70 -17.23 10.00
N GLN A 219 15.07 -18.48 9.73
CA GLN A 219 16.43 -18.98 9.92
C GLN A 219 17.42 -18.20 9.04
N GLN A 220 17.06 -17.88 7.80
CA GLN A 220 17.86 -17.05 6.90
C GLN A 220 18.25 -15.69 7.53
N LEU A 221 17.36 -15.05 8.30
CA LEU A 221 17.67 -13.80 9.00
C LEU A 221 18.75 -13.99 10.07
N ARG A 222 18.71 -15.12 10.79
CA ARG A 222 19.73 -15.46 11.80
C ARG A 222 21.09 -15.68 11.14
N GLU A 223 21.09 -16.37 10.00
CA GLU A 223 22.29 -16.58 9.19
C GLU A 223 22.84 -15.28 8.64
N ASP A 224 21.98 -14.37 8.18
CA ASP A 224 22.37 -13.05 7.70
C ASP A 224 23.00 -12.20 8.81
N LEU A 225 22.46 -12.21 10.03
CA LEU A 225 23.08 -11.57 11.20
C LEU A 225 24.47 -12.12 11.52
N LEU A 226 24.60 -13.45 11.56
CA LEU A 226 25.89 -14.10 11.82
C LEU A 226 26.91 -13.80 10.70
N ARG A 227 26.44 -13.72 9.45
CA ARG A 227 27.28 -13.42 8.29
C ARG A 227 27.74 -11.96 8.29
N THR A 228 26.84 -10.99 8.52
CA THR A 228 27.21 -9.57 8.53
C THR A 228 28.10 -9.20 9.72
N THR A 229 27.83 -9.75 10.92
CA THR A 229 28.71 -9.54 12.10
C THR A 229 30.13 -10.06 11.81
N ARG A 230 30.24 -11.20 11.13
CA ARG A 230 31.54 -11.75 10.71
C ARG A 230 32.23 -10.87 9.67
N GLN A 231 31.51 -10.40 8.65
CA GLN A 231 32.07 -9.54 7.59
C GLN A 231 32.58 -8.20 8.14
N LEU A 232 31.93 -7.66 9.17
CA LEU A 232 32.31 -6.41 9.83
C LEU A 232 33.40 -6.58 10.90
N GLY A 233 33.71 -7.82 11.31
CA GLY A 233 34.63 -8.09 12.42
C GLY A 233 34.04 -7.83 13.81
N PHE A 234 32.71 -7.79 13.94
CA PHE A 234 31.97 -7.60 15.19
C PHE A 234 31.96 -8.90 16.01
N ARG A 235 33.10 -9.23 16.62
CA ARG A 235 33.34 -10.52 17.28
C ARG A 235 32.40 -10.77 18.46
N GLU A 236 32.20 -9.76 19.31
CA GLU A 236 31.36 -9.88 20.51
C GLU A 236 29.90 -10.11 20.12
N GLU A 237 29.39 -9.34 19.15
CA GLU A 237 28.04 -9.50 18.62
C GLU A 237 27.88 -10.85 17.92
N HIS A 238 28.87 -11.30 17.16
CA HIS A 238 28.85 -12.61 16.52
C HIS A 238 28.72 -13.73 17.54
N GLU A 239 29.51 -13.71 18.61
CA GLU A 239 29.45 -14.68 19.69
C GLU A 239 28.10 -14.62 20.42
N ALA A 240 27.59 -13.42 20.71
CA ALA A 240 26.28 -13.24 21.33
C ALA A 240 25.13 -13.83 20.48
N TYR A 241 25.13 -13.58 19.18
CA TYR A 241 24.14 -14.15 18.26
C TYR A 241 24.29 -15.66 18.10
N LEU A 242 25.54 -16.16 18.02
CA LEU A 242 25.79 -17.59 17.91
C LEU A 242 25.24 -18.35 19.13
N LYS A 243 25.47 -17.81 20.32
CA LYS A 243 24.91 -18.33 21.58
C LYS A 243 23.40 -18.31 21.59
N LYS A 244 22.82 -17.20 21.13
CA LYS A 244 21.37 -16.97 21.11
C LYS A 244 20.66 -17.93 20.16
N PHE A 245 21.24 -18.19 18.98
CA PHE A 245 20.59 -19.00 17.93
C PHE A 245 20.96 -20.48 18.00
N ASN A 246 22.19 -20.82 18.40
CA ASN A 246 22.71 -22.19 18.45
C ASN A 246 23.27 -22.56 19.85
N PRO A 247 22.45 -22.53 20.92
CA PRO A 247 22.91 -22.74 22.29
C PRO A 247 23.55 -24.12 22.53
N GLU A 248 23.14 -25.15 21.79
CA GLU A 248 23.72 -26.51 21.90
C GLU A 248 25.09 -26.65 21.23
N GLU A 249 25.33 -25.92 20.14
CA GLU A 249 26.62 -25.89 19.46
C GLU A 249 27.69 -25.19 20.32
N GLU A 250 27.28 -24.16 21.06
CA GLU A 250 28.12 -23.46 22.02
C GLU A 250 28.45 -24.31 23.25
N LYS A 251 27.46 -25.02 23.82
CA LYS A 251 27.70 -25.99 24.91
C LYS A 251 28.71 -27.07 24.53
N ASN A 252 28.73 -27.46 23.25
CA ASN A 252 29.67 -28.46 22.74
C ASN A 252 31.08 -27.89 22.49
N LYS A 253 31.23 -26.60 22.19
CA LYS A 253 32.54 -25.91 22.12
C LYS A 253 33.23 -25.80 23.49
N VAL A 254 32.46 -25.53 24.55
CA VAL A 254 32.99 -25.43 25.92
C VAL A 254 33.54 -26.78 26.42
N LYS A 255 32.97 -27.91 25.97
CA LYS A 255 33.38 -29.26 26.38
C LYS A 255 34.62 -29.79 25.68
N LYS A 256 34.91 -29.34 24.46
CA LYS A 256 36.11 -29.72 23.70
C LYS A 256 37.01 -28.49 23.65
N GLY A 257 37.87 -28.28 24.65
CA GLY A 257 38.73 -27.09 24.82
C GLY A 257 39.29 -26.53 23.51
N GLY A 258 38.51 -25.68 22.84
CA GLY A 258 38.45 -25.71 21.38
C GLY A 258 39.09 -24.50 20.75
N THR A 259 39.97 -24.78 19.80
CA THR A 259 40.49 -23.83 18.82
C THR A 259 39.35 -23.01 18.19
N VAL A 260 39.66 -21.74 17.90
CA VAL A 260 38.80 -20.84 17.11
C VAL A 260 38.28 -21.63 15.90
N PRO A 261 36.96 -21.68 15.65
CA PRO A 261 36.42 -22.39 14.49
C PRO A 261 37.17 -21.95 13.23
N PRO A 262 37.56 -22.87 12.33
CA PRO A 262 38.20 -22.50 11.08
C PRO A 262 37.33 -21.47 10.36
N MET A 263 37.96 -20.44 9.79
CA MET A 263 37.27 -19.40 9.05
C MET A 263 36.36 -20.08 8.01
N PRO A 264 35.04 -19.84 8.04
CA PRO A 264 34.15 -20.40 7.03
C PRO A 264 34.62 -19.93 5.66
N PRO A 265 34.33 -20.72 4.60
CA PRO A 265 34.74 -20.36 3.25
C PRO A 265 34.30 -18.91 2.95
N PRO A 266 35.13 -18.14 2.23
CA PRO A 266 34.80 -16.76 1.89
C PRO A 266 33.41 -16.74 1.27
N PRO A 267 32.58 -15.73 1.61
CA PRO A 267 31.22 -15.63 1.10
C PRO A 267 31.24 -15.76 -0.43
N PRO A 268 30.23 -16.40 -1.04
CA PRO A 268 30.14 -16.54 -2.48
C PRO A 268 30.31 -15.17 -3.14
N THR A 269 31.04 -15.13 -4.26
CA THR A 269 31.27 -13.86 -4.98
C THR A 269 29.98 -13.31 -5.59
N GLY A 270 28.97 -14.15 -5.80
CA GLY A 270 27.60 -13.77 -6.16
C GLY A 270 26.58 -14.61 -5.41
N GLU A 271 25.47 -13.98 -5.00
CA GLU A 271 24.35 -14.61 -4.32
C GLU A 271 23.03 -14.06 -4.87
N ALA A 272 21.93 -14.76 -4.66
CA ALA A 272 20.59 -14.27 -4.95
C ALA A 272 19.64 -14.51 -3.78
N ILE A 273 18.86 -13.49 -3.42
CA ILE A 273 17.61 -13.67 -2.67
C ILE A 273 16.51 -13.96 -3.67
N VAL A 274 15.83 -15.09 -3.49
CA VAL A 274 14.62 -15.41 -4.25
C VAL A 274 13.42 -15.18 -3.35
N PHE A 275 12.61 -14.17 -3.67
CA PHE A 275 11.31 -13.95 -3.04
C PHE A 275 10.26 -14.84 -3.70
N TRP A 276 9.47 -15.54 -2.89
CA TRP A 276 8.30 -16.28 -3.32
C TRP A 276 7.04 -15.56 -2.86
N GLU A 277 6.38 -14.87 -3.78
CA GLU A 277 5.08 -14.24 -3.56
C GLU A 277 3.97 -15.23 -3.95
N ASN A 278 3.19 -15.68 -2.96
CA ASN A 278 2.23 -16.77 -3.12
C ASN A 278 0.80 -16.33 -2.82
N GLY A 279 -0.13 -16.75 -3.68
CA GLY A 279 -1.56 -16.47 -3.59
C GLY A 279 -1.91 -15.00 -3.77
N LEU A 280 -3.13 -14.65 -3.33
CA LEU A 280 -3.65 -13.28 -3.36
C LEU A 280 -4.12 -12.88 -1.95
N ALA A 281 -3.89 -11.63 -1.60
CA ALA A 281 -4.24 -11.04 -0.31
C ALA A 281 -5.72 -11.21 0.01
N PRO A 282 -6.10 -11.26 1.30
CA PRO A 282 -7.48 -11.53 1.68
C PRO A 282 -8.44 -10.51 1.04
N ALA A 283 -9.63 -10.98 0.65
CA ALA A 283 -10.66 -10.10 0.15
C ALA A 283 -11.43 -9.51 1.34
N LYS A 284 -11.56 -8.20 1.40
CA LYS A 284 -12.45 -7.54 2.34
C LYS A 284 -13.89 -7.77 1.91
N ASP A 285 -14.68 -8.25 2.85
CA ASP A 285 -16.08 -8.63 2.73
C ASP A 285 -16.87 -7.90 3.83
N GLN A 286 -18.16 -8.14 3.90
CA GLN A 286 -19.01 -7.66 4.98
C GLN A 286 -19.76 -8.80 5.65
N VAL A 287 -20.03 -8.65 6.94
CA VAL A 287 -20.94 -9.52 7.68
C VAL A 287 -22.03 -8.67 8.32
N VAL A 288 -23.24 -9.22 8.36
CA VAL A 288 -24.40 -8.54 8.94
C VAL A 288 -24.51 -8.97 10.39
N VAL A 289 -24.52 -7.99 11.27
CA VAL A 289 -24.69 -8.17 12.70
C VAL A 289 -26.07 -7.68 13.09
N THR A 290 -26.88 -8.57 13.67
CA THR A 290 -28.18 -8.20 14.26
C THR A 290 -27.96 -7.66 15.65
N ALA A 291 -28.62 -6.54 15.99
CA ALA A 291 -28.26 -5.77 17.16
C ALA A 291 -29.53 -5.42 17.99
N SER A 292 -29.68 -5.99 19.18
CA SER A 292 -30.83 -5.67 20.06
C SER A 292 -30.46 -4.58 21.07
N GLY A 293 -31.10 -3.41 21.00
CA GLY A 293 -30.81 -2.23 21.83
C GLY A 293 -31.28 -2.28 23.30
N LYS A 294 -31.32 -3.46 23.93
CA LYS A 294 -31.61 -3.57 25.38
C LYS A 294 -30.25 -3.43 26.11
N PHE A 295 -30.12 -2.48 27.05
CA PHE A 295 -28.95 -2.24 27.92
C PHE A 295 -27.83 -1.28 27.45
N GLY A 296 -28.05 -0.39 26.47
CA GLY A 296 -27.09 0.69 26.16
C GLY A 296 -25.79 0.25 25.45
N ALA A 297 -25.69 -1.02 25.08
CA ALA A 297 -24.68 -1.58 24.18
C ALA A 297 -25.34 -2.59 23.25
N PHE A 298 -24.82 -2.75 22.04
CA PHE A 298 -25.21 -3.85 21.18
C PHE A 298 -24.32 -5.06 21.41
N VAL A 299 -24.95 -6.21 21.59
CA VAL A 299 -24.31 -7.51 21.47
C VAL A 299 -24.72 -8.08 20.13
N GLY A 300 -23.75 -8.39 19.29
CA GLY A 300 -23.96 -9.00 18.01
C GLY A 300 -23.09 -10.23 17.87
N THR A 301 -23.63 -11.30 17.28
CA THR A 301 -22.85 -12.50 16.96
C THR A 301 -22.65 -12.57 15.45
N TYR A 302 -21.45 -12.91 15.02
CA TYR A 302 -21.17 -13.23 13.62
C TYR A 302 -20.29 -14.46 13.51
N ASN A 303 -20.47 -15.22 12.44
CA ASN A 303 -19.65 -16.40 12.18
C ASN A 303 -18.39 -16.01 11.40
N ASP A 304 -17.22 -16.30 11.96
CA ASP A 304 -15.94 -16.34 11.25
C ASP A 304 -15.51 -17.80 11.07
N GLY A 305 -15.78 -18.34 9.87
CA GLY A 305 -15.68 -19.78 9.64
C GLY A 305 -16.68 -20.56 10.49
N GLU A 306 -16.19 -21.51 11.28
CA GLU A 306 -16.99 -22.31 12.22
C GLU A 306 -17.13 -21.68 13.61
N ILE A 307 -16.48 -20.54 13.85
CA ILE A 307 -16.44 -19.89 15.17
C ILE A 307 -17.44 -18.72 15.18
N ALA A 308 -18.35 -18.72 16.15
CA ALA A 308 -19.20 -17.57 16.43
C ALA A 308 -18.41 -16.57 17.29
N GLU A 309 -18.14 -15.38 16.75
CA GLU A 309 -17.54 -14.27 17.49
C GLU A 309 -18.63 -13.32 17.99
N GLU A 310 -18.48 -12.86 19.22
CA GLU A 310 -19.33 -11.81 19.79
C GLU A 310 -18.64 -10.45 19.63
N ILE A 311 -19.36 -9.46 19.12
CA ILE A 311 -18.93 -8.07 19.08
C ILE A 311 -19.83 -7.24 20.00
N LEU A 312 -19.19 -6.52 20.93
CA LEU A 312 -19.84 -5.51 21.75
C LEU A 312 -19.63 -4.14 21.12
N ILE A 313 -20.72 -3.48 20.74
CA ILE A 313 -20.68 -2.15 20.14
C ILE A 313 -21.32 -1.16 21.12
N PRO A 314 -20.55 -0.27 21.76
CA PRO A 314 -21.11 0.72 22.66
C PRO A 314 -21.96 1.73 21.87
N ILE A 315 -23.16 2.03 22.37
CA ILE A 315 -24.02 3.06 21.79
C ILE A 315 -23.62 4.40 22.41
N PRO A 316 -23.25 5.42 21.60
CA PRO A 316 -22.97 6.74 22.15
C PRO A 316 -24.19 7.29 22.93
N PRO A 317 -23.98 7.94 24.10
CA PRO A 317 -25.08 8.55 24.86
C PRO A 317 -25.90 9.52 24.01
N GLY A 318 -27.23 9.43 24.10
CA GLY A 318 -28.15 10.31 23.36
C GLY A 318 -28.49 9.85 21.93
N VAL A 319 -27.98 8.71 21.48
CA VAL A 319 -28.33 8.11 20.18
C VAL A 319 -29.46 7.08 20.35
N ASP A 320 -30.68 7.44 19.94
CA ASP A 320 -31.80 6.49 19.85
C ASP A 320 -31.90 5.89 18.45
N ILE A 321 -31.85 4.56 18.41
CA ILE A 321 -31.79 3.74 17.21
C ILE A 321 -32.87 2.66 17.18
N GLY A 322 -33.74 2.60 18.19
CA GLY A 322 -34.83 1.61 18.30
C GLY A 322 -34.37 0.14 18.23
N VAL A 323 -35.28 -0.77 17.83
CA VAL A 323 -34.93 -2.17 17.52
C VAL A 323 -34.20 -2.19 16.17
N ILE A 324 -32.93 -2.60 16.16
CA ILE A 324 -32.13 -2.72 14.93
C ILE A 324 -32.19 -4.16 14.44
N ASN A 325 -32.46 -4.37 13.16
CA ASN A 325 -32.51 -5.71 12.58
C ASN A 325 -31.19 -6.13 11.90
N ALA A 326 -30.29 -5.21 11.51
CA ALA A 326 -29.03 -5.54 10.84
C ALA A 326 -28.09 -4.32 10.65
N ILE A 327 -26.79 -4.46 10.97
CA ILE A 327 -25.69 -3.54 10.56
C ILE A 327 -24.62 -4.33 9.82
N ALA A 328 -24.17 -3.86 8.65
CA ALA A 328 -23.06 -4.47 7.92
C ALA A 328 -21.71 -3.95 8.43
N ILE A 329 -20.87 -4.83 8.97
CA ILE A 329 -19.50 -4.54 9.39
C ILE A 329 -18.49 -5.18 8.43
N PRO A 330 -17.32 -4.55 8.20
CA PRO A 330 -16.29 -5.12 7.35
C PRO A 330 -15.63 -6.33 8.02
N ARG A 331 -15.19 -7.30 7.21
CA ARG A 331 -14.34 -8.42 7.63
C ARG A 331 -13.36 -8.80 6.53
N TYR A 332 -12.28 -9.50 6.85
CA TYR A 332 -11.38 -10.07 5.85
C TYR A 332 -11.64 -11.55 5.68
N ARG A 333 -11.88 -11.98 4.43
CA ARG A 333 -12.00 -13.38 4.05
C ARG A 333 -10.69 -13.84 3.43
N THR A 334 -10.07 -14.87 4.03
CA THR A 334 -8.87 -15.52 3.48
C THR A 334 -9.17 -16.07 2.10
N ARG A 335 -8.22 -15.90 1.17
CA ARG A 335 -8.22 -16.57 -0.13
C ARG A 335 -7.15 -17.67 -0.05
N PRO A 336 -7.51 -18.96 -0.14
CA PRO A 336 -6.53 -20.01 -0.04
C PRO A 336 -5.57 -19.94 -1.24
N SER A 337 -4.26 -19.92 -0.97
CA SER A 337 -3.24 -20.10 -2.00
C SER A 337 -3.31 -21.53 -2.55
N TYR A 338 -3.02 -21.71 -3.84
CA TYR A 338 -2.98 -23.03 -4.45
C TYR A 338 -1.84 -23.89 -3.89
N TYR A 339 -0.66 -23.28 -3.70
CA TYR A 339 0.49 -23.93 -3.09
C TYR A 339 0.62 -23.56 -1.61
N GLY A 340 0.86 -24.56 -0.76
CA GLY A 340 1.09 -24.36 0.68
C GLY A 340 2.56 -24.28 1.07
N LYS A 341 3.46 -24.81 0.23
CA LYS A 341 4.90 -24.86 0.47
C LYS A 341 5.67 -24.81 -0.86
N ALA A 342 6.86 -24.23 -0.85
CA ALA A 342 7.83 -24.35 -1.92
C ALA A 342 9.23 -24.61 -1.38
N THR A 343 10.05 -25.30 -2.17
CA THR A 343 11.49 -25.51 -1.92
C THR A 343 12.28 -25.20 -3.20
N ILE A 344 13.53 -24.81 -3.06
CA ILE A 344 14.49 -24.62 -4.15
C ILE A 344 15.62 -25.65 -4.00
N LEU A 345 15.99 -26.31 -5.10
CA LEU A 345 17.06 -27.30 -5.12
C LEU A 345 18.41 -26.60 -5.31
N VAL A 346 19.22 -26.59 -4.25
CA VAL A 346 20.56 -26.00 -4.22
C VAL A 346 21.57 -27.12 -4.00
N GLU A 347 22.42 -27.37 -5.00
CA GLU A 347 23.47 -28.42 -4.93
C GLU A 347 22.94 -29.81 -4.51
N GLY A 348 21.74 -30.15 -4.98
CA GLY A 348 21.07 -31.43 -4.67
C GLY A 348 20.34 -31.47 -3.32
N ARG A 349 20.33 -30.38 -2.55
CA ARG A 349 19.58 -30.25 -1.29
C ARG A 349 18.37 -29.34 -1.48
N GLU A 350 17.24 -29.73 -0.90
CA GLU A 350 16.06 -28.86 -0.87
C GLU A 350 16.20 -27.83 0.24
N GLN A 351 16.16 -26.56 -0.13
CA GLN A 351 16.11 -25.43 0.78
C GLN A 351 14.69 -24.84 0.74
N GLN A 352 14.10 -24.57 1.90
CA GLN A 352 12.74 -24.07 1.98
C GLN A 352 12.68 -22.55 1.72
N PHE A 353 11.58 -22.09 1.11
CA PHE A 353 11.20 -20.68 1.17
C PHE A 353 10.58 -20.39 2.54
N GLU A 354 11.28 -19.62 3.35
CA GLU A 354 10.84 -19.28 4.69
C GLU A 354 9.86 -18.12 4.67
N LEU A 355 8.71 -18.28 5.32
CA LEU A 355 7.70 -17.24 5.41
C LEU A 355 8.26 -16.02 6.13
N ALA A 356 8.15 -14.84 5.52
CA ALA A 356 8.59 -13.58 6.10
C ALA A 356 7.45 -12.59 6.32
N GLN A 357 6.37 -12.68 5.53
CA GLN A 357 5.19 -11.83 5.64
C GLN A 357 3.91 -12.62 5.34
N ASP A 358 2.87 -12.41 6.14
CA ASP A 358 1.51 -12.91 5.87
C ASP A 358 0.51 -11.75 5.88
N PHE A 359 -0.02 -11.41 4.71
CA PHE A 359 -1.01 -10.33 4.58
C PHE A 359 -2.38 -10.71 5.15
N ASN A 360 -2.68 -12.00 5.31
CA ASN A 360 -3.95 -12.43 5.90
C ASN A 360 -4.02 -12.04 7.38
N THR A 361 -2.96 -12.31 8.14
CA THR A 361 -2.91 -11.99 9.57
C THR A 361 -2.80 -10.48 9.80
N ILE A 362 -1.98 -9.79 9.01
CA ILE A 362 -1.82 -8.34 9.08
C ILE A 362 -3.15 -7.64 8.80
N ALA A 363 -3.81 -7.95 7.69
CA ALA A 363 -5.07 -7.30 7.33
C ALA A 363 -6.17 -7.52 8.40
N ARG A 364 -6.31 -8.75 8.90
CA ARG A 364 -7.27 -9.06 10.00
C ARG A 364 -6.96 -8.27 11.26
N GLN A 365 -5.70 -8.23 11.67
CA GLN A 365 -5.31 -7.54 12.90
C GLN A 365 -5.42 -6.03 12.76
N THR A 366 -5.03 -5.44 11.62
CA THR A 366 -5.23 -4.00 11.33
C THR A 366 -6.72 -3.63 11.37
N LEU A 367 -7.60 -4.48 10.83
CA LEU A 367 -9.04 -4.26 10.91
C LEU A 367 -9.53 -4.34 12.36
N LYS A 368 -9.09 -5.35 13.11
CA LYS A 368 -9.44 -5.55 14.52
C LYS A 368 -9.07 -4.33 15.38
N ASP A 369 -7.89 -3.75 15.16
CA ASP A 369 -7.41 -2.60 15.94
C ASP A 369 -8.29 -1.35 15.78
N ARG A 370 -8.89 -1.16 14.61
CA ARG A 370 -9.77 -0.01 14.34
C ARG A 370 -11.26 -0.34 14.35
N MET A 371 -11.63 -1.61 14.52
CA MET A 371 -13.02 -2.11 14.40
C MET A 371 -13.99 -1.33 15.29
N LEU A 372 -13.60 -1.05 16.54
CA LEU A 372 -14.42 -0.29 17.48
C LEU A 372 -14.76 1.11 16.93
N ARG A 373 -13.76 1.81 16.40
CA ARG A 373 -13.92 3.17 15.85
C ARG A 373 -14.79 3.18 14.60
N GLU A 374 -14.54 2.24 13.68
CA GLU A 374 -15.36 2.11 12.47
C GLU A 374 -16.80 1.80 12.83
N THR A 375 -17.03 0.90 13.80
CA THR A 375 -18.38 0.49 14.17
C THR A 375 -19.16 1.60 14.86
N ILE A 376 -18.51 2.45 15.68
CA ILE A 376 -19.15 3.65 16.23
C ILE A 376 -19.60 4.60 15.10
N ASP A 377 -18.75 4.85 14.10
CA ASP A 377 -19.11 5.69 12.95
C ASP A 377 -20.26 5.08 12.12
N LEU A 378 -20.27 3.74 11.95
CA LEU A 378 -21.37 3.01 11.32
C LEU A 378 -22.70 3.24 12.07
N VAL A 379 -22.69 3.11 13.41
CA VAL A 379 -23.87 3.29 14.26
C VAL A 379 -24.39 4.73 14.19
N VAL A 380 -23.50 5.72 14.26
CA VAL A 380 -23.88 7.15 14.15
C VAL A 380 -24.50 7.46 12.78
N ARG A 381 -23.90 6.93 11.69
CA ARG A 381 -24.48 7.07 10.36
C ARG A 381 -25.86 6.44 10.27
N PHE A 382 -25.99 5.22 10.78
CA PHE A 382 -27.26 4.50 10.77
C PHE A 382 -28.35 5.28 11.52
N ALA A 383 -28.04 5.77 12.73
CA ALA A 383 -28.93 6.61 13.52
C ALA A 383 -29.36 7.87 12.76
N THR A 384 -28.42 8.54 12.08
CA THR A 384 -28.71 9.74 11.28
C THR A 384 -29.66 9.44 10.13
N LYS A 385 -29.45 8.34 9.38
CA LYS A 385 -30.35 7.91 8.31
C LYS A 385 -31.74 7.56 8.85
N LYS A 386 -31.79 6.88 10.00
CA LYS A 386 -33.05 6.53 10.65
C LYS A 386 -33.83 7.78 11.08
N ALA A 387 -33.17 8.75 11.70
CA ALA A 387 -33.79 10.03 12.08
C ALA A 387 -34.34 10.80 10.86
N ALA A 388 -33.58 10.83 9.75
CA ALA A 388 -34.07 11.41 8.49
C ALA A 388 -35.29 10.67 7.93
N SER A 389 -35.32 9.33 8.04
CA SER A 389 -36.46 8.51 7.62
C SER A 389 -37.71 8.69 8.49
N ALA A 390 -37.55 8.99 9.78
CA ALA A 390 -38.68 9.35 10.65
C ALA A 390 -39.36 10.65 10.20
N GLY A 391 -38.59 11.61 9.67
CA GLY A 391 -39.11 12.83 9.02
C GLY A 391 -39.92 12.54 7.74
N LEU A 392 -39.51 11.54 6.95
CA LEU A 392 -40.30 11.04 5.81
C LEU A 392 -41.59 10.33 6.26
N GLY A 393 -41.59 9.70 7.44
CA GLY A 393 -42.78 9.11 8.06
C GLY A 393 -43.86 10.13 8.40
N ALA A 394 -43.49 11.35 8.81
CA ALA A 394 -44.43 12.45 9.03
C ALA A 394 -45.09 12.89 7.70
N ILE A 395 -44.30 13.02 6.64
CA ILE A 395 -44.77 13.34 5.28
C ILE A 395 -45.68 12.23 4.72
N GLY A 396 -45.33 10.96 4.97
CA GLY A 396 -46.14 9.80 4.56
C GLY A 396 -47.49 9.72 5.28
N LYS A 397 -47.54 10.14 6.56
CA LYS A 397 -48.78 10.20 7.34
C LYS A 397 -49.73 11.29 6.81
N GLU A 398 -49.18 12.41 6.34
CA GLU A 398 -49.92 13.52 5.71
C GLU A 398 -50.43 13.18 4.30
N LEU A 399 -49.70 12.34 3.54
CA LEU A 399 -50.06 11.94 2.18
C LEU A 399 -50.94 10.68 2.07
N LEU A 400 -50.87 9.74 3.03
CA LEU A 400 -51.46 8.40 2.91
C LEU A 400 -52.32 7.96 4.13
N GLY A 401 -52.52 8.82 5.13
CA GLY A 401 -53.29 8.51 6.34
C GLY A 401 -52.60 7.52 7.28
N ASP A 402 -53.29 7.06 8.33
CA ASP A 402 -52.71 6.23 9.39
C ASP A 402 -52.18 4.87 8.91
N ALA A 403 -52.78 4.28 7.87
CA ALA A 403 -52.29 3.05 7.22
C ALA A 403 -50.99 3.29 6.41
N GLY A 404 -50.75 4.52 5.95
CA GLY A 404 -49.52 4.90 5.24
C GLY A 404 -48.30 5.00 6.16
N GLY A 405 -48.49 5.36 7.43
CA GLY A 405 -47.40 5.46 8.41
C GLY A 405 -46.71 4.11 8.70
N GLU A 406 -47.45 3.01 8.68
CA GLU A 406 -46.93 1.67 8.94
C GLU A 406 -46.24 1.06 7.71
N LEU A 407 -46.80 1.24 6.51
CA LEU A 407 -46.17 0.86 5.24
C LEU A 407 -44.89 1.66 4.96
N VAL A 408 -44.85 2.94 5.33
CA VAL A 408 -43.65 3.79 5.23
C VAL A 408 -42.58 3.38 6.25
N LYS A 409 -42.96 2.97 7.47
CA LYS A 409 -42.01 2.42 8.45
C LYS A 409 -41.39 1.10 7.97
N ILE A 410 -42.19 0.16 7.48
CA ILE A 410 -41.70 -1.11 6.92
C ILE A 410 -40.81 -0.84 5.69
N GLY A 411 -41.22 0.07 4.80
CA GLY A 411 -40.42 0.48 3.65
C GLY A 411 -39.11 1.18 4.03
N ALA A 412 -39.11 2.00 5.09
CA ALA A 412 -37.92 2.69 5.60
C ALA A 412 -36.94 1.74 6.30
N ASP A 413 -37.44 0.76 7.05
CA ASP A 413 -36.60 -0.26 7.70
C ASP A 413 -35.95 -1.19 6.66
N ILE A 414 -36.68 -1.56 5.60
CA ILE A 414 -36.14 -2.32 4.46
C ILE A 414 -35.12 -1.48 3.67
N ALA A 415 -35.41 -0.20 3.42
CA ALA A 415 -34.47 0.71 2.74
C ALA A 415 -33.21 0.99 3.57
N GLY A 416 -33.33 1.11 4.89
CA GLY A 416 -32.21 1.25 5.81
C GLY A 416 -31.29 0.02 5.79
N ALA A 417 -31.87 -1.18 5.91
CA ALA A 417 -31.12 -2.44 5.84
C ALA A 417 -30.47 -2.68 4.46
N ALA A 418 -31.15 -2.31 3.37
CA ALA A 418 -30.62 -2.46 2.00
C ALA A 418 -29.50 -1.45 1.65
N THR A 419 -29.40 -0.33 2.37
CA THR A 419 -28.41 0.74 2.11
C THR A 419 -27.23 0.77 3.07
N GLU A 420 -27.26 0.02 4.16
CA GLU A 420 -26.08 -0.18 5.01
C GLU A 420 -25.15 -1.23 4.42
N LYS A 421 -23.99 -0.76 3.93
CA LYS A 421 -22.90 -1.61 3.44
C LYS A 421 -21.60 -1.17 4.08
N ALA A 422 -20.76 -2.14 4.41
CA ALA A 422 -19.40 -1.87 4.85
C ALA A 422 -18.54 -1.49 3.63
N ASP A 423 -17.44 -0.76 3.88
CA ASP A 423 -16.42 -0.59 2.85
C ASP A 423 -15.67 -1.90 2.64
N THR A 424 -15.94 -2.56 1.52
CA THR A 424 -15.31 -3.83 1.11
C THR A 424 -14.10 -3.62 0.20
N ARG A 425 -13.65 -2.37 0.00
CA ARG A 425 -12.46 -2.07 -0.80
C ARG A 425 -11.19 -2.41 -0.01
N ASN A 426 -10.29 -3.14 -0.66
CA ASN A 426 -8.89 -3.34 -0.27
C ASN A 426 -8.07 -3.65 -1.52
N TRP A 427 -6.76 -3.49 -1.48
CA TRP A 427 -5.84 -3.86 -2.55
C TRP A 427 -5.74 -5.40 -2.63
N GLN A 428 -6.42 -6.01 -3.60
CA GLN A 428 -6.63 -7.46 -3.66
C GLN A 428 -5.59 -8.21 -4.51
N THR A 429 -4.79 -7.50 -5.31
CA THR A 429 -3.71 -8.08 -6.12
C THR A 429 -2.37 -8.23 -5.41
N LEU A 430 -2.27 -7.80 -4.14
CA LEU A 430 -1.16 -8.15 -3.26
C LEU A 430 -1.08 -9.69 -3.10
N PRO A 431 0.10 -10.27 -2.80
CA PRO A 431 0.20 -11.68 -2.50
C PRO A 431 -0.47 -12.01 -1.15
N ALA A 432 -0.83 -13.27 -0.93
CA ALA A 432 -1.27 -13.73 0.39
C ALA A 432 -0.08 -13.77 1.35
N THR A 433 1.05 -14.30 0.88
CA THR A 433 2.27 -14.44 1.67
C THR A 433 3.52 -14.11 0.84
N ILE A 434 4.57 -13.68 1.54
CA ILE A 434 5.91 -13.54 0.98
C ILE A 434 6.85 -14.46 1.75
N GLY A 435 7.42 -15.43 1.06
CA GLY A 435 8.55 -16.22 1.52
C GLY A 435 9.85 -15.77 0.86
N TYR A 436 10.99 -16.15 1.43
CA TYR A 436 12.28 -15.90 0.79
C TYR A 436 13.32 -16.96 1.14
N THR A 437 14.37 -17.01 0.33
CA THR A 437 15.51 -17.89 0.54
C THR A 437 16.74 -17.32 -0.16
N ARG A 438 17.94 -17.53 0.39
CA ARG A 438 19.22 -17.10 -0.21
C ARG A 438 19.90 -18.28 -0.90
N VAL A 439 20.33 -18.11 -2.15
CA VAL A 439 21.06 -19.12 -2.91
C VAL A 439 22.41 -18.60 -3.40
N PRO A 440 23.50 -19.40 -3.33
CA PRO A 440 24.79 -19.03 -3.89
C PRO A 440 24.78 -19.11 -5.41
N LEU A 441 25.52 -18.23 -6.08
CA LEU A 441 25.67 -18.23 -7.54
C LEU A 441 27.11 -18.57 -7.93
N LYS A 442 27.24 -19.52 -8.86
CA LYS A 442 28.50 -19.87 -9.53
C LYS A 442 28.65 -19.03 -10.79
N GLU A 443 29.89 -18.80 -11.23
CA GLU A 443 30.14 -18.09 -12.49
C GLU A 443 29.42 -18.77 -13.66
N GLY A 444 28.80 -17.96 -14.52
CA GLY A 444 27.94 -18.43 -15.61
C GLY A 444 26.44 -18.40 -15.27
N GLU A 445 25.67 -19.25 -15.95
CA GLU A 445 24.22 -19.35 -15.74
C GLU A 445 23.91 -20.38 -14.65
N ASN A 446 23.13 -19.98 -13.65
CA ASN A 446 22.75 -20.85 -12.54
C ASN A 446 21.32 -21.35 -12.75
N LYS A 447 21.16 -22.67 -12.85
CA LYS A 447 19.86 -23.33 -12.96
C LYS A 447 19.40 -23.81 -11.58
N PHE A 448 18.22 -23.35 -11.16
CA PHE A 448 17.57 -23.84 -9.94
C PHE A 448 16.22 -24.47 -10.26
N ILE A 449 15.89 -25.55 -9.54
CA ILE A 449 14.58 -26.21 -9.62
C ILE A 449 13.78 -25.81 -8.39
N ILE A 450 12.60 -25.23 -8.60
CA ILE A 450 11.65 -24.93 -7.54
C ILE A 450 10.59 -26.03 -7.53
N LYS A 451 10.37 -26.64 -6.36
CA LYS A 451 9.30 -27.62 -6.13
C LYS A 451 8.19 -26.95 -5.33
N LYS A 452 6.96 -27.06 -5.81
CA LYS A 452 5.77 -26.45 -5.20
C LYS A 452 4.77 -27.51 -4.82
N TYR A 453 4.30 -27.45 -3.58
CA TYR A 453 3.44 -28.47 -2.99
C TYR A 453 2.02 -27.94 -2.91
N GLY A 454 1.14 -28.50 -3.75
CA GLY A 454 -0.26 -28.15 -3.84
C GLY A 454 -1.17 -29.38 -3.67
N PRO A 455 -2.50 -29.19 -3.70
CA PRO A 455 -3.46 -30.26 -3.48
C PRO A 455 -3.42 -31.37 -4.55
N GLN A 456 -2.89 -31.08 -5.75
CA GLN A 456 -2.76 -32.06 -6.84
C GLN A 456 -1.37 -32.74 -6.88
N GLY A 457 -0.51 -32.49 -5.90
CA GLY A 457 0.85 -33.04 -5.83
C GLY A 457 1.94 -31.97 -5.91
N ILE A 458 3.07 -32.34 -6.51
CA ILE A 458 4.26 -31.48 -6.60
C ILE A 458 4.39 -30.99 -8.03
N ASP A 459 4.26 -29.68 -8.23
CA ASP A 459 4.62 -29.01 -9.49
C ASP A 459 6.09 -28.58 -9.42
N THR A 460 6.80 -28.57 -10.56
CA THR A 460 8.21 -28.20 -10.62
C THR A 460 8.47 -27.14 -11.68
N ASP A 461 9.14 -26.07 -11.28
CA ASP A 461 9.54 -24.99 -12.17
C ASP A 461 11.06 -24.85 -12.20
N THR A 462 11.58 -24.31 -13.30
CA THR A 462 13.01 -24.01 -13.43
C THR A 462 13.19 -22.52 -13.55
N ILE A 463 14.11 -21.96 -12.76
CA ILE A 463 14.55 -20.58 -12.90
C ILE A 463 16.03 -20.54 -13.28
N TYR A 464 16.38 -19.54 -14.07
CA TYR A 464 17.75 -19.28 -14.52
C TYR A 464 18.19 -17.93 -13.97
N ILE A 465 19.26 -17.92 -13.19
CA ILE A 465 19.81 -16.72 -12.58
C ILE A 465 21.23 -16.51 -13.13
N PRO A 466 21.48 -15.46 -13.93
CA PRO A 466 22.82 -15.16 -14.40
C PRO A 466 23.71 -14.75 -13.22
N TYR A 467 24.97 -15.16 -13.24
CA TYR A 467 25.95 -14.70 -12.28
C TYR A 467 26.17 -13.19 -12.41
N LYS A 468 26.07 -12.51 -11.27
CA LYS A 468 26.61 -11.16 -11.07
C LYS A 468 27.27 -11.14 -9.70
N ARG A 469 28.34 -10.36 -9.60
CA ARG A 469 29.03 -10.14 -8.33
C ARG A 469 28.11 -9.39 -7.36
N GLY A 470 28.09 -9.80 -6.10
CA GLY A 470 27.22 -9.22 -5.07
C GLY A 470 25.86 -9.91 -4.96
N LEU A 471 24.93 -9.27 -4.25
CA LEU A 471 23.61 -9.82 -3.95
C LEU A 471 22.58 -9.38 -5.00
N GLN A 472 21.91 -10.34 -5.62
CA GLN A 472 20.81 -10.12 -6.56
C GLN A 472 19.46 -10.40 -5.88
N ILE A 473 18.38 -9.80 -6.41
CA ILE A 473 17.01 -10.06 -5.97
C ILE A 473 16.22 -10.61 -7.14
N VAL A 474 15.58 -11.76 -6.94
CA VAL A 474 14.70 -12.42 -7.91
C VAL A 474 13.31 -12.53 -7.29
N ASN A 475 12.30 -12.02 -7.98
CA ASN A 475 10.91 -12.16 -7.57
C ASN A 475 10.26 -13.30 -8.36
N TYR A 476 9.69 -14.26 -7.64
CA TYR A 476 9.05 -15.45 -8.17
C TYR A 476 7.60 -15.51 -7.65
N PHE A 477 6.63 -15.56 -8.56
CA PHE A 477 5.21 -15.39 -8.22
C PHE A 477 4.41 -16.66 -8.53
N ASP A 478 3.59 -17.08 -7.58
CA ASP A 478 2.51 -18.05 -7.78
C ASP A 478 1.19 -17.42 -7.33
N LEU A 479 0.47 -16.77 -8.26
CA LEU A 479 -0.84 -16.16 -7.98
C LEU A 479 -1.98 -17.21 -7.98
N GLY A 480 -1.66 -18.41 -8.47
CA GLY A 480 -2.55 -19.55 -8.67
C GLY A 480 -1.72 -20.81 -8.95
N ARG A 481 -2.14 -21.64 -9.91
CA ARG A 481 -1.27 -22.70 -10.47
C ARG A 481 -0.29 -22.16 -11.53
N THR A 482 -0.47 -20.92 -11.96
CA THR A 482 0.38 -20.27 -12.97
C THR A 482 1.62 -19.66 -12.30
N GLN A 483 2.81 -20.11 -12.73
CA GLN A 483 4.07 -19.46 -12.40
C GLN A 483 4.22 -18.19 -13.23
N ILE A 484 4.63 -17.10 -12.59
CA ILE A 484 5.04 -15.87 -13.28
C ILE A 484 6.46 -15.50 -12.85
N LEU A 485 7.34 -15.32 -13.84
CA LEU A 485 8.60 -14.60 -13.69
C LEU A 485 8.43 -13.25 -14.39
N PRO A 486 8.73 -12.12 -13.73
CA PRO A 486 8.82 -10.85 -14.44
C PRO A 486 9.88 -10.98 -15.54
N ALA A 487 9.67 -10.35 -16.69
CA ALA A 487 10.66 -10.34 -17.75
C ALA A 487 11.95 -9.69 -17.23
N THR A 488 13.01 -10.48 -17.03
CA THR A 488 14.37 -9.96 -16.85
C THR A 488 14.84 -9.45 -18.20
N THR A 489 14.53 -8.19 -18.53
CA THR A 489 15.17 -7.54 -19.67
C THR A 489 16.65 -7.37 -19.37
N SER A 490 17.46 -8.28 -19.91
CA SER A 490 18.86 -8.05 -20.24
C SER A 490 18.95 -7.03 -21.38
N ALA A 491 18.48 -5.81 -21.15
CA ALA A 491 18.74 -4.71 -22.07
C ALA A 491 20.19 -4.26 -21.85
N GLU A 492 21.08 -4.63 -22.77
CA GLU A 492 22.34 -3.90 -22.95
C GLU A 492 22.01 -2.42 -23.14
N VAL A 493 22.34 -1.58 -22.15
CA VAL A 493 22.39 -0.14 -22.36
C VAL A 493 23.58 0.14 -23.29
N LYS A 494 23.33 0.17 -24.60
CA LYS A 494 24.30 0.64 -25.59
C LYS A 494 24.49 2.15 -25.42
N TYR A 495 25.55 2.52 -24.73
CA TYR A 495 26.11 3.87 -24.80
C TYR A 495 26.70 4.08 -26.20
N ASN A 496 25.90 4.60 -27.13
CA ASN A 496 26.42 5.06 -28.42
C ASN A 496 27.07 6.43 -28.24
N GLY A 497 28.41 6.44 -28.22
CA GLY A 497 29.24 7.65 -28.14
C GLY A 497 29.16 8.53 -29.38
N ALA A 498 28.04 9.20 -29.59
CA ALA A 498 27.90 10.23 -30.63
C ALA A 498 28.31 11.61 -30.09
N LYS A 499 29.28 12.24 -30.75
CA LYS A 499 29.71 13.63 -30.55
C LYS A 499 28.52 14.59 -30.66
N SER A 500 28.48 15.58 -29.78
CA SER A 500 27.54 16.70 -29.83
C SER A 500 27.67 17.45 -31.17
N PRO A 501 26.60 17.65 -31.95
CA PRO A 501 26.62 18.55 -33.10
C PRO A 501 26.41 20.01 -32.65
N ASP A 502 27.06 20.92 -33.36
CA ASP A 502 27.13 22.36 -33.10
C ASP A 502 25.76 23.06 -33.08
N ALA A 503 25.64 24.05 -32.20
CA ALA A 503 24.44 24.84 -31.96
C ALA A 503 24.09 25.74 -33.16
N LEU A 504 22.94 25.49 -33.80
CA LEU A 504 22.32 26.42 -34.74
C LEU A 504 21.37 27.37 -33.99
N GLN A 505 21.71 28.66 -34.02
CA GLN A 505 20.86 29.76 -33.57
C GLN A 505 19.69 29.96 -34.54
N SER A 506 18.46 30.08 -34.02
CA SER A 506 17.35 30.76 -34.72
C SER A 506 16.27 31.27 -33.74
N PRO A 507 15.50 32.31 -34.14
CA PRO A 507 15.13 33.44 -33.29
C PRO A 507 13.74 33.32 -32.63
N ILE A 508 13.62 33.90 -31.44
CA ILE A 508 12.41 33.94 -30.62
C ILE A 508 11.39 34.93 -31.22
N SER A 509 10.17 34.49 -31.55
CA SER A 509 9.03 35.39 -31.79
C SER A 509 8.22 35.59 -30.51
N SER A 510 8.14 36.83 -30.05
CA SER A 510 7.48 37.27 -28.82
C SER A 510 6.00 37.61 -29.03
N ASN A 511 5.10 36.99 -28.25
CA ASN A 511 3.74 37.49 -28.03
C ASN A 511 3.47 37.58 -26.52
N TYR A 512 3.91 38.67 -25.88
CA TYR A 512 3.50 39.04 -24.52
C TYR A 512 2.74 40.37 -24.59
N ARG A 513 1.58 40.43 -23.92
CA ARG A 513 0.82 41.68 -23.76
C ARG A 513 1.55 42.59 -22.76
N PRO A 514 1.69 43.90 -23.05
CA PRO A 514 2.31 44.84 -22.12
C PRO A 514 1.47 45.01 -20.85
N VAL A 515 2.17 45.22 -19.73
CA VAL A 515 1.62 45.46 -18.40
C VAL A 515 0.82 46.78 -18.40
N GLU A 516 -0.35 46.79 -17.76
CA GLU A 516 -1.20 47.99 -17.65
C GLU A 516 -0.45 49.18 -17.03
N ALA A 517 -0.71 50.39 -17.56
CA ALA A 517 -0.07 51.62 -17.10
C ALA A 517 -0.32 51.86 -15.60
N GLY A 518 0.75 52.03 -14.83
CA GLY A 518 0.70 52.25 -13.36
C GLY A 518 1.00 51.01 -12.51
N VAL A 519 1.11 49.82 -13.12
CA VAL A 519 1.60 48.62 -12.44
C VAL A 519 3.12 48.59 -12.49
N SER A 520 3.76 49.12 -11.43
CA SER A 520 5.19 48.94 -11.20
C SER A 520 5.45 47.68 -10.37
N VAL A 521 6.67 47.16 -10.38
CA VAL A 521 7.10 46.06 -9.48
C VAL A 521 6.75 46.37 -8.03
N LYS A 522 6.96 47.63 -7.61
CA LYS A 522 6.60 48.10 -6.28
C LYS A 522 5.08 48.01 -6.04
N THR A 523 4.25 48.41 -7.00
CA THR A 523 2.79 48.35 -6.88
C THR A 523 2.28 46.91 -6.74
N VAL A 524 2.92 45.94 -7.41
CA VAL A 524 2.60 44.50 -7.31
C VAL A 524 2.99 43.95 -5.94
N VAL A 525 4.21 44.28 -5.48
CA VAL A 525 4.72 43.85 -4.17
C VAL A 525 3.88 44.43 -3.04
N ASP A 526 3.56 45.72 -3.09
CA ASP A 526 2.73 46.39 -2.08
C ASP A 526 1.33 45.76 -2.02
N ARG A 527 0.69 45.48 -3.17
CA ARG A 527 -0.60 44.77 -3.21
C ARG A 527 -0.52 43.37 -2.60
N TYR A 528 0.54 42.63 -2.90
CA TYR A 528 0.77 41.30 -2.35
C TYR A 528 0.93 41.34 -0.83
N VAL A 529 1.78 42.24 -0.32
CA VAL A 529 2.03 42.47 1.11
C VAL A 529 0.73 42.83 1.85
N THR A 530 -0.11 43.69 1.27
CA THR A 530 -1.42 44.03 1.84
C THR A 530 -2.34 42.81 1.85
N THR A 531 -2.41 42.06 0.74
CA THR A 531 -3.30 40.89 0.59
C THR A 531 -3.01 39.78 1.60
N ILE A 532 -1.73 39.57 1.95
CA ILE A 532 -1.34 38.54 2.91
C ILE A 532 -1.42 38.99 4.38
N GLY A 533 -1.91 40.21 4.64
CA GLY A 533 -2.16 40.74 5.98
C GLY A 533 -1.06 41.63 6.56
N GLY A 534 -0.28 42.30 5.71
CA GLY A 534 0.70 43.33 6.11
C GLY A 534 2.13 42.81 6.34
N ALA A 535 3.08 43.75 6.41
CA ALA A 535 4.51 43.45 6.51
C ALA A 535 4.91 42.68 7.79
N GLU A 536 4.14 42.81 8.87
CA GLU A 536 4.35 42.06 10.12
C GLU A 536 4.18 40.54 9.93
N ARG A 537 3.25 40.10 9.07
CA ARG A 537 3.12 38.66 8.73
C ARG A 537 4.29 38.16 7.88
N ILE A 538 4.88 39.02 7.06
CA ILE A 538 6.09 38.70 6.27
C ILE A 538 7.30 38.54 7.18
N LYS A 539 7.45 39.40 8.20
CA LYS A 539 8.55 39.30 9.19
C LYS A 539 8.56 37.98 9.95
N ASN A 540 7.41 37.31 10.08
CA ASN A 540 7.29 36.00 10.73
C ASN A 540 7.55 34.80 9.78
N ILE A 541 7.86 35.04 8.50
CA ILE A 541 8.20 33.98 7.54
C ILE A 541 9.60 33.44 7.86
N LYS A 542 9.63 32.29 8.54
CA LYS A 542 10.87 31.58 8.89
C LYS A 542 11.48 30.81 7.72
N THR A 543 10.73 30.62 6.64
CA THR A 543 11.17 29.87 5.46
C THR A 543 10.47 30.39 4.22
N PHE A 544 11.27 30.80 3.25
CA PHE A 544 10.84 31.23 1.93
C PHE A 544 11.02 30.08 0.94
N TYR A 545 10.01 29.87 0.10
CA TYR A 545 10.03 28.85 -0.96
C TYR A 545 9.74 29.53 -2.29
N SER A 546 10.61 29.36 -3.28
CA SER A 546 10.39 29.79 -4.65
C SER A 546 10.51 28.63 -5.61
N LYS A 547 9.66 28.65 -6.63
CA LYS A 547 9.70 27.71 -7.75
C LYS A 547 9.79 28.54 -9.03
N THR A 548 10.89 28.40 -9.75
CA THR A 548 11.11 29.07 -11.03
C THR A 548 11.06 28.03 -12.13
N ILE A 549 10.22 28.24 -13.14
CA ILE A 549 10.16 27.38 -14.33
C ILE A 549 10.58 28.23 -15.52
N ALA A 550 11.75 27.95 -16.10
CA ALA A 550 12.24 28.54 -17.33
C ALA A 550 11.97 27.57 -18.49
N LYS A 551 11.11 27.98 -19.43
CA LYS A 551 10.86 27.21 -20.66
C LYS A 551 11.60 27.87 -21.82
N SER A 552 12.52 27.12 -22.42
CA SER A 552 13.24 27.53 -23.63
C SER A 552 12.76 26.68 -24.79
N THR A 553 12.24 27.34 -25.82
CA THR A 553 11.73 26.66 -27.02
C THR A 553 12.75 26.83 -28.14
N TYR A 554 13.14 25.74 -28.80
CA TYR A 554 14.07 25.74 -29.93
C TYR A 554 13.54 24.82 -31.05
N GLU A 555 14.08 24.95 -32.26
CA GLU A 555 13.69 24.07 -33.37
C GLU A 555 14.13 22.63 -33.06
N GLY A 556 13.15 21.80 -32.67
CA GLY A 556 13.35 20.42 -32.23
C GLY A 556 12.62 20.05 -30.94
N GLY A 557 12.14 21.02 -30.15
CA GLY A 557 11.36 20.77 -28.94
C GLY A 557 11.38 21.91 -27.93
N THR A 558 10.68 21.71 -26.81
CA THR A 558 10.67 22.66 -25.68
C THR A 558 11.38 22.03 -24.50
N SER A 559 12.41 22.70 -23.98
CA SER A 559 13.06 22.31 -22.71
C SER A 559 12.57 23.17 -21.56
N THR A 560 12.28 22.53 -20.44
CA THR A 560 11.74 23.11 -19.22
C THR A 560 12.71 22.90 -18.07
N ILE A 561 13.37 23.97 -17.63
CA ILE A 561 14.18 23.94 -16.40
C ILE A 561 13.32 24.41 -15.24
N GLU A 562 13.15 23.57 -14.24
CA GLU A 562 12.47 23.89 -13.00
C GLU A 562 13.47 23.93 -11.84
N THR A 563 13.63 25.11 -11.23
CA THR A 563 14.44 25.31 -10.04
C THR A 563 13.55 25.60 -8.84
N ILE A 564 13.60 24.74 -7.84
CA ILE A 564 12.99 24.90 -6.53
C ILE A 564 14.06 25.41 -5.57
N THR A 565 13.85 26.57 -4.94
CA THR A 565 14.70 27.09 -3.88
C THR A 565 13.91 27.21 -2.58
N LYS A 566 14.46 26.67 -1.49
CA LYS A 566 13.94 26.82 -0.13
C LYS A 566 15.01 27.47 0.72
N SER A 567 14.75 28.67 1.20
CA SER A 567 15.67 29.42 2.07
C SER A 567 15.03 29.62 3.43
N ASN A 568 15.73 29.30 4.52
CA ASN A 568 15.25 29.59 5.87
C ASN A 568 15.80 30.92 6.41
N SER A 569 15.29 31.37 7.56
CA SER A 569 15.73 32.61 8.21
C SER A 569 17.17 32.59 8.74
N LYS A 570 17.86 31.44 8.68
CA LYS A 570 19.29 31.30 8.97
C LYS A 570 20.16 31.36 7.71
N ASN A 571 19.57 31.74 6.57
CA ASN A 571 20.19 31.72 5.24
C ASN A 571 20.60 30.34 4.71
N ASN A 572 20.16 29.24 5.34
CA ASN A 572 20.36 27.92 4.76
C ASN A 572 19.45 27.76 3.54
N GLN A 573 20.01 27.36 2.41
CA GLN A 573 19.29 27.19 1.16
C GLN A 573 19.33 25.73 0.71
N TYR A 574 18.21 25.25 0.20
CA TYR A 574 18.10 24.01 -0.55
C TYR A 574 17.63 24.38 -1.95
N ILE A 575 18.46 24.11 -2.95
CA ILE A 575 18.17 24.41 -4.36
C ILE A 575 18.13 23.07 -5.10
N ARG A 576 17.01 22.77 -5.74
CA ARG A 576 16.84 21.60 -6.60
C ARG A 576 16.51 22.08 -8.00
N THR A 577 17.33 21.72 -8.97
CA THR A 577 17.10 22.05 -10.39
C THR A 577 16.83 20.78 -11.17
N THR A 578 15.72 20.76 -11.89
CA THR A 578 15.34 19.71 -12.84
C THR A 578 15.30 20.30 -14.25
N ALA A 579 15.68 19.53 -15.26
CA ALA A 579 15.51 19.87 -16.66
C ALA A 579 14.65 18.79 -17.30
N ASP A 580 13.52 19.18 -17.89
CA ASP A 580 12.54 18.29 -18.50
C ASP A 580 12.05 17.17 -17.56
N GLY A 581 11.92 17.52 -16.27
CA GLY A 581 11.50 16.57 -15.22
C GLY A 581 12.64 15.69 -14.68
N VAL A 582 13.82 15.70 -15.31
CA VAL A 582 15.00 14.95 -14.85
C VAL A 582 15.78 15.79 -13.84
N LEU A 583 16.17 15.21 -12.70
CA LEU A 583 16.97 15.90 -11.71
C LEU A 583 18.38 16.18 -12.24
N VAL A 584 18.71 17.46 -12.36
CA VAL A 584 20.03 17.91 -12.83
C VAL A 584 20.97 18.13 -11.66
N ASN A 585 20.50 18.82 -10.62
CA ASN A 585 21.34 19.14 -9.46
C ASN A 585 20.51 19.36 -8.20
N THR A 586 21.09 19.00 -7.06
CA THR A 586 20.62 19.40 -5.73
C THR A 586 21.78 20.04 -4.98
N MET A 587 21.58 21.26 -4.50
CA MET A 587 22.57 22.04 -3.76
C MET A 587 22.00 22.41 -2.38
N VAL A 588 22.81 22.25 -1.34
CA VAL A 588 22.52 22.72 0.01
C VAL A 588 23.59 23.72 0.38
N ILE A 589 23.18 24.94 0.70
CA ILE A 589 24.06 26.02 1.15
C ILE A 589 23.73 26.25 2.62
N ASN A 590 24.73 26.24 3.49
CA ASN A 590 24.55 26.59 4.90
C ASN A 590 25.57 27.67 5.31
N ASP A 591 25.66 27.93 6.62
CA ASP A 591 26.56 28.92 7.22
C ASP A 591 28.07 28.60 7.02
N LYS A 592 28.40 27.40 6.56
CA LYS A 592 29.77 26.95 6.24
C LYS A 592 30.11 26.98 4.74
N GLY A 593 29.20 27.50 3.90
CA GLY A 593 29.27 27.43 2.43
C GLY A 593 28.55 26.20 1.91
#